data_AF-A0A1V6EXA6-F1
#
_entry.id   AF-A0A1V6EXA6-F1
#
_cell.length_a   1.000
_cell.length_b   1.000
_cell.length_c   1.000
_cell.angle_alpha   90.00
_cell.angle_beta   90.00
_cell.angle_gamma   90.00
#
_symmetry.space_group_name_H-M   'P 1'
#
loop_
_entity.id
_entity.type
_entity.pdbx_description
1 polymer ?
#
loop_
_entity_poly.entity_id
_entity_poly.type
_entity_poly.pdbx_seq_one_letter_code
_entity_poly.pdbx_strand_id
1 'polypeptide(L)' 'MMNYTFKMLVIKMNGELVKRENWQTTPIPENADIKVIHLISGG' A
#
# COMPACT_ATOMS: atom_id res chain seq x y z
N MET A 1 -1.76 11.90 22.67
CA MET A 1 -0.62 11.94 21.74
C MET A 1 -0.93 10.97 20.60
N MET A 2 -1.46 11.45 19.46
CA MET A 2 -1.68 10.58 18.30
C MET A 2 -0.36 10.43 17.55
N ASN A 3 0.26 9.25 17.62
CA ASN A 3 1.41 8.90 16.79
C ASN A 3 0.92 8.60 15.36
N TYR A 4 0.70 9.65 14.57
CA TYR A 4 0.44 9.50 13.14
C TYR A 4 1.72 9.03 12.44
N THR A 5 1.91 7.72 12.42
CA THR A 5 2.95 7.10 11.61
C THR A 5 2.51 7.19 10.15
N PHE A 6 2.88 8.28 9.46
CA PHE A 6 2.70 8.40 8.03
C PHE A 6 3.73 7.51 7.33
N LYS A 7 3.47 6.20 7.32
CA LYS A 7 4.28 5.24 6.58
C LYS A 7 4.06 5.54 5.10
N MET A 8 5.10 5.96 4.40
CA MET A 8 5.08 6.19 2.96
C MET A 8 5.10 4.83 2.24
N LEU A 9 3.95 4.13 2.30
CA LEU A 9 3.74 2.85 1.66
C LEU A 9 2.85 3.03 0.43
N VAL A 10 3.35 2.58 -0.71
CA VAL A 10 2.61 2.52 -1.97
C VAL A 10 2.34 1.04 -2.26
N ILE A 11 1.07 0.65 -2.23
CA ILE A 11 0.65 -0.72 -2.53
C ILE A 11 0.04 -0.73 -3.93
N LYS A 12 0.51 -1.63 -4.78
CA LYS A 12 -0.06 -1.89 -6.10
C LYS A 12 -0.54 -3.33 -6.20
N MET A 13 -1.67 -3.55 -6.85
CA MET A 13 -2.22 -4.85 -7.19
C MET A 13 -2.37 -4.93 -8.71
N ASN A 14 -1.73 -5.91 -9.34
CA ASN A 14 -1.71 -6.08 -10.80
C ASN A 14 -1.28 -4.80 -11.56
N GLY A 15 -0.40 -4.00 -10.96
CA GLY A 15 0.05 -2.72 -11.51
C GLY A 15 -0.80 -1.49 -11.14
N GLU A 16 -2.01 -1.69 -10.62
CA GLU A 16 -2.92 -0.61 -10.21
C GLU A 16 -2.68 -0.19 -8.75
N LEU A 17 -2.78 1.10 -8.46
CA LEU A 17 -2.58 1.63 -7.11
C LEU A 17 -3.78 1.30 -6.22
N VAL A 18 -3.54 0.55 -5.14
CA VAL A 18 -4.56 0.31 -4.11
C VAL A 18 -4.49 1.45 -3.09
N LYS A 19 -5.53 2.30 -3.08
CA LYS A 19 -5.65 3.40 -2.11
C LYS A 19 -5.72 2.88 -0.68
N ARG A 20 -5.15 3.63 0.26
CA ARG A 20 -5.07 3.27 1.68
C ARG A 20 -6.42 2.98 2.35
N GLU A 21 -7.43 3.76 2.00
CA GLU A 21 -8.81 3.58 2.48
C GLU A 21 -9.40 2.21 2.10
N ASN A 22 -8.95 1.62 1.00
CA ASN A 22 -9.45 0.35 0.47
C ASN A 22 -8.60 -0.85 0.88
N TRP A 23 -7.49 -0.67 1.60
CA TRP A 23 -6.59 -1.78 1.96
C TRP A 23 -7.29 -2.88 2.77
N GLN A 24 -8.27 -2.52 3.60
CA GLN A 24 -8.98 -3.50 4.44
C GLN A 24 -10.15 -4.18 3.72
N THR A 25 -10.67 -3.56 2.65
CA THR A 25 -11.88 -4.01 1.97
C THR A 25 -11.61 -4.62 0.60
N THR A 26 -10.43 -4.40 0.03
CA THR A 26 -10.08 -4.92 -1.30
C THR A 26 -9.79 -6.42 -1.19
N PRO A 27 -10.61 -7.29 -1.81
CA PRO A 27 -10.31 -8.71 -1.89
C PRO A 27 -9.11 -8.94 -2.81
N ILE A 28 -8.24 -9.86 -2.42
CA ILE A 28 -7.08 -10.26 -3.22
C ILE A 28 -7.49 -11.46 -4.09
N PRO A 29 -7.53 -11.32 -5.42
CA PRO A 29 -7.86 -12.44 -6.30
C PRO A 29 -6.74 -13.48 -6.31
N GLU A 30 -7.09 -14.72 -6.64
CA GLU A 30 -6.12 -15.79 -6.83
C GLU A 30 -5.17 -15.43 -7.98
N ASN A 31 -3.85 -15.59 -7.80
CA ASN A 31 -2.79 -15.16 -8.71
C ASN A 31 -2.58 -13.63 -8.84
N ALA A 32 -3.06 -12.82 -7.88
CA ALA A 32 -2.76 -11.39 -7.86
C ALA A 32 -1.26 -11.08 -7.65
N ASP A 33 -0.70 -10.19 -8.45
CA ASP A 33 0.63 -9.61 -8.24
C ASP A 33 0.52 -8.40 -7.30
N ILE A 34 1.05 -8.52 -6.09
CA ILE A 34 1.04 -7.44 -5.10
C ILE A 34 2.45 -6.88 -4.94
N LYS A 35 2.59 -5.56 -5.11
CA LYS A 35 3.84 -4.84 -4.87
C LYS A 35 3.65 -3.86 -3.73
N VAL A 36 4.47 -3.99 -2.70
CA VAL A 36 4.53 -3.05 -1.58
C VAL A 36 5.84 -2.29 -1.68
N ILE A 37 5.75 -0.99 -1.96
CA ILE A 37 6.90 -0.10 -2.10
C ILE A 37 6.95 0.78 -0.86
N HIS A 38 8.03 0.66 -0.10
CA HIS A 38 8.34 1.60 0.97
C HIS A 38 9.15 2.75 0.37
N LEU A 39 8.53 3.91 0.26
CA LEU A 39 9.24 5.12 -0.15
C LEU A 39 9.98 5.65 1.08
N ILE A 40 11.28 5.36 1.14
CA ILE A 40 12.17 6.01 2.09
C ILE A 40 12.71 7.25 1.38
N SER A 41 12.46 8.45 1.91
CA SER A 41 13.16 9.66 1.45
C SER A 41 14.60 9.56 1.98
N GLY A 42 15.54 9.20 1.10
CA GLY A 42 16.97 9.30 1.40
C GLY A 42 17.44 10.74 1.23
N GLY A 43 18.24 11.22 2.18
CA GLY A 43 19.03 12.45 2.07
C GLY A 43 20.46 12.13 1.69
#